data_AF-A0AAE3YEB8-F1
#
_entry.id   AF-A0AAE3YEB8-F1
#
_cell.length_a   1.000
_cell.length_b   1.000
_cell.length_c   1.000
_cell.angle_alpha   90.00
_cell.angle_beta   90.00
_cell.angle_gamma   90.00
#
_symmetry.space_group_name_H-M   'P 1'
#
loop_
_entity.id
_entity.type
_entity.pdbx_description
1 polymer ?
#
loop_
_entity_poly.entity_id
_entity_poly.type
_entity_poly.pdbx_seq_one_letter_code
_entity_poly.pdbx_strand_id
1 'polypeptide(L)'
;MKIKSALFTLAAITILSCNQKKNGYEIDCNDQKKQAQNQFNYQNYTWTVFSGQGYDYLGEQEFIQRLNQNQIKTKILHITCIPSPNERYENCGEIEMNRLIEKKFGKNFIDSLRYIAKQDFAKNHPEEIFSYEHCDKVSRYPNSTADHQFEKIETDYFSRYPSPAKYIGKNNDFDSYTSCSFIITKNGGIKDLSVKSHFQNKKNNIFEKQFNKQLKDFVLQTQWISGKINGLNVDSYFNVTIYYD
;
A
#
# COMPACT_ATOMS: atom_id res chain seq x y z
N MET A 1 -44.25 27.82 8.39
CA MET A 1 -43.86 26.42 8.67
C MET A 1 -42.34 26.35 8.60
N LYS A 2 -41.68 26.01 9.72
CA LYS A 2 -40.22 26.05 9.89
C LYS A 2 -39.56 24.94 9.07
N ILE A 3 -38.60 25.26 8.21
CA ILE A 3 -37.58 24.31 7.78
C ILE A 3 -36.24 24.86 8.24
N LYS A 4 -35.64 24.10 9.15
CA LYS A 4 -34.42 24.41 9.90
C LYS A 4 -33.23 24.50 8.95
N SER A 5 -32.35 25.44 9.26
CA SER A 5 -31.00 25.53 8.70
C SER A 5 -30.27 24.20 8.86
N ALA A 6 -29.92 23.55 7.76
CA ALA A 6 -28.80 22.63 7.74
C ALA A 6 -27.54 23.50 7.66
N LEU A 7 -26.95 23.81 8.82
CA LEU A 7 -25.55 24.22 8.86
C LEU A 7 -24.76 23.08 8.20
N PHE A 8 -24.30 23.32 6.97
CA PHE A 8 -23.16 22.61 6.43
C PHE A 8 -22.00 22.92 7.37
N THR A 9 -21.76 22.02 8.31
CA THR A 9 -20.45 21.89 8.92
C THR A 9 -19.54 21.43 7.80
N LEU A 10 -18.93 22.39 7.10
CA LEU A 10 -17.61 22.14 6.53
C LEU A 10 -16.79 21.64 7.71
N ALA A 11 -16.57 20.33 7.77
CA ALA A 11 -15.42 19.81 8.45
C ALA A 11 -14.24 20.45 7.72
N ALA A 12 -13.80 21.60 8.22
CA ALA A 12 -12.50 22.12 7.93
C ALA A 12 -11.57 20.98 8.31
N ILE A 13 -11.06 20.27 7.30
CA ILE A 13 -9.85 19.50 7.44
C ILE A 13 -8.81 20.57 7.71
N THR A 14 -8.68 20.97 8.98
CA THR A 14 -7.50 21.67 9.41
C THR A 14 -6.39 20.67 9.14
N ILE A 15 -5.70 20.88 8.04
CA ILE A 15 -4.31 20.49 7.92
C ILE A 15 -3.69 21.10 9.18
N LEU A 16 -3.57 20.28 10.22
CA LEU A 16 -2.76 20.59 11.37
C LEU A 16 -1.38 20.76 10.76
N SER A 17 -1.04 22.00 10.41
CA SER A 17 0.34 22.36 10.17
C SER A 17 1.07 21.89 11.43
N CYS A 18 2.08 21.06 11.25
CA CYS A 18 3.00 20.67 12.31
C CYS A 18 3.75 21.93 12.78
N ASN A 19 3.05 22.83 13.47
CA ASN A 19 3.68 23.80 14.35
C ASN A 19 4.16 22.99 15.54
N GLN A 20 5.35 22.38 15.37
CA GLN A 20 6.10 21.84 16.49
C GLN A 20 6.20 22.96 17.52
N LYS A 21 5.46 22.84 18.62
CA LYS A 21 5.80 23.57 19.83
C LYS A 21 7.22 23.13 20.13
N LYS A 22 8.18 24.06 19.96
CA LYS A 22 9.52 23.90 20.52
C LYS A 22 9.31 23.58 22.00
N ASN A 23 9.44 22.30 22.37
CA ASN A 23 9.37 21.92 23.77
C ASN A 23 10.41 22.78 24.50
N GLY A 24 9.99 23.43 25.58
CA GLY A 24 10.82 24.35 26.37
C GLY A 24 11.99 23.70 27.12
N TYR A 25 12.36 22.48 26.73
CA TYR A 25 13.57 21.80 27.16
C TYR A 25 14.52 21.79 25.97
N GLU A 26 15.61 22.54 26.07
CA GLU A 26 16.71 22.43 25.12
C GLU A 26 17.30 21.02 25.26
N ILE A 27 16.93 20.14 24.33
CA ILE A 27 17.42 18.76 24.30
C ILE A 27 18.88 18.80 23.86
N ASP A 28 19.83 18.54 24.77
CA ASP A 28 21.23 18.39 24.39
C ASP A 28 21.46 17.05 23.68
N CYS A 29 21.41 17.09 22.35
CA CYS A 29 21.70 15.95 21.50
C CYS A 29 23.11 15.35 21.71
N ASN A 30 24.08 16.11 22.23
CA ASN A 30 25.41 15.56 22.49
C ASN A 30 25.39 14.58 23.65
N ASP A 31 24.67 14.91 24.73
CA ASP A 31 24.52 14.00 25.87
C ASP A 31 23.76 12.73 25.47
N GLN A 32 22.65 12.86 24.74
CA GLN A 32 21.91 11.69 24.24
C GLN A 32 22.75 10.77 23.36
N LYS A 33 23.56 11.34 22.45
CA LYS A 33 24.49 10.57 21.61
C LYS A 33 25.56 9.87 22.46
N LYS A 34 26.10 10.55 23.47
CA LYS A 34 27.09 9.97 24.39
C LYS A 34 26.50 8.82 25.20
N GLN A 35 25.26 8.95 25.68
CA GLN A 35 24.54 7.87 26.34
C GLN A 35 24.33 6.66 25.41
N ALA A 36 23.91 6.89 24.16
CA ALA A 36 23.76 5.85 23.16
C ALA A 36 25.09 5.12 22.86
N GLN A 37 26.18 5.88 22.70
CA GLN A 37 27.53 5.32 22.51
C GLN A 37 27.98 4.48 23.71
N ASN A 38 27.71 4.94 24.93
CA ASN A 38 28.01 4.18 26.14
C ASN A 38 27.22 2.86 26.17
N GLN A 39 25.91 2.89 25.94
CA GLN A 39 25.08 1.69 25.86
C GLN A 39 25.58 0.72 24.78
N PHE A 40 25.94 1.24 23.62
CA PHE A 40 26.50 0.45 22.52
C PHE A 40 27.81 -0.23 22.90
N ASN A 41 28.70 0.48 23.62
CA ASN A 41 29.97 -0.07 24.11
C ASN A 41 29.76 -1.20 25.13
N TYR A 42 28.68 -1.14 25.93
CA TYR A 42 28.24 -2.22 26.81
C TYR A 42 27.45 -3.33 26.09
N GLN A 43 27.43 -3.34 24.76
CA GLN A 43 26.68 -4.30 23.94
C GLN A 43 25.16 -4.30 24.20
N ASN A 44 24.62 -3.21 24.77
CA ASN A 44 23.20 -3.04 25.02
C ASN A 44 22.52 -2.41 23.80
N TYR A 45 22.39 -3.18 22.73
CA TYR A 45 21.85 -2.71 21.45
C TYR A 45 20.33 -2.53 21.52
N THR A 46 19.85 -1.37 21.09
CA THR A 46 18.42 -1.08 20.97
C THR A 46 18.15 -0.47 19.59
N TRP A 47 17.46 -1.19 18.73
CA TRP A 47 16.98 -0.65 17.47
C TRP A 47 15.66 0.11 17.70
N THR A 48 15.62 1.35 17.25
CA THR A 48 14.40 2.15 17.31
C THR A 48 13.63 2.08 16.00
N VAL A 49 12.39 1.62 16.08
CA VAL A 49 11.41 1.69 15.00
C VAL A 49 10.63 2.99 15.12
N PHE A 50 10.87 3.90 14.18
CA PHE A 50 10.08 5.12 14.04
C PHE A 50 8.84 4.80 13.22
N SER A 51 7.67 4.85 13.86
CA SER A 51 6.37 4.54 13.27
C SER A 51 5.55 5.81 13.08
N GLY A 52 4.87 5.95 11.95
CA GLY A 52 4.13 7.17 11.60
C GLY A 52 3.26 6.99 10.37
N GLN A 53 2.73 8.09 9.86
CA GLN A 53 1.93 8.07 8.62
C GLN A 53 2.81 7.66 7.43
N GLY A 54 2.34 6.69 6.64
CA GLY A 54 3.09 6.14 5.50
C GLY A 54 4.12 5.07 5.86
N TYR A 55 4.20 4.66 7.13
CA TYR A 55 5.04 3.54 7.54
C TYR A 55 4.41 2.19 7.13
N ASP A 56 5.21 1.30 6.54
CA ASP A 56 4.79 -0.05 6.22
C ASP A 56 5.01 -0.98 7.42
N TYR A 57 3.91 -1.38 8.06
CA TYR A 57 3.89 -2.24 9.24
C TYR A 57 3.92 -3.74 8.90
N LEU A 58 3.95 -4.10 7.60
CA LEU A 58 3.92 -5.49 7.19
C LEU A 58 5.14 -6.25 7.72
N GLY A 59 4.90 -7.34 8.45
CA GLY A 59 5.95 -8.18 9.04
C GLY A 59 6.70 -7.54 10.22
N GLU A 60 6.14 -6.49 10.87
CA GLU A 60 6.82 -5.82 11.98
C GLU A 60 7.06 -6.75 13.17
N GLN A 61 6.12 -7.64 13.49
CA GLN A 61 6.28 -8.61 14.57
C GLN A 61 7.42 -9.58 14.28
N GLU A 62 7.49 -10.12 13.07
CA GLU A 62 8.58 -10.97 12.60
C GLU A 62 9.91 -10.21 12.62
N PHE A 63 9.92 -8.94 12.24
CA PHE A 63 11.12 -8.11 12.28
C PHE A 63 11.64 -7.92 13.72
N ILE A 64 10.75 -7.67 14.68
CA ILE A 64 11.10 -7.60 16.11
C ILE A 64 11.68 -8.93 16.59
N GLN A 65 11.07 -10.06 16.21
CA GLN A 65 11.60 -11.38 16.54
C GLN A 65 13.00 -11.58 15.97
N ARG A 66 13.24 -11.18 14.72
CA ARG A 66 14.55 -11.24 14.06
C ARG A 66 15.60 -10.36 14.74
N LEU A 67 15.24 -9.15 15.19
CA LEU A 67 16.12 -8.29 15.99
C LEU A 67 16.50 -8.96 17.32
N ASN A 68 15.52 -9.51 18.04
CA ASN A 68 15.75 -10.20 19.31
C ASN A 68 16.65 -11.44 19.15
N GLN A 69 16.49 -12.21 18.07
CA GLN A 69 17.37 -13.34 17.73
C GLN A 69 18.84 -12.90 17.55
N ASN A 70 19.06 -11.65 17.14
CA ASN A 70 20.38 -11.04 17.00
C ASN A 70 20.81 -10.24 18.24
N GLN A 71 20.14 -10.43 19.39
CA GLN A 71 20.41 -9.74 20.66
C GLN A 71 20.26 -8.21 20.57
N ILE A 72 19.40 -7.73 19.68
CA ILE A 72 19.06 -6.32 19.53
C ILE A 72 17.65 -6.10 20.08
N LYS A 73 17.54 -5.30 21.14
CA LYS A 73 16.24 -4.91 21.71
C LYS A 73 15.51 -3.99 20.75
N THR A 74 14.19 -3.90 20.88
CA THR A 74 13.39 -2.95 20.10
C THR A 74 12.78 -1.87 20.98
N LYS A 75 12.80 -0.64 20.47
CA LYS A 75 12.00 0.49 20.98
C LYS A 75 11.12 1.00 19.84
N ILE A 76 9.84 1.20 20.09
CA ILE A 76 8.93 1.81 19.11
C ILE A 76 8.70 3.26 19.52
N LEU A 77 8.88 4.19 18.58
CA LEU A 77 8.54 5.59 18.74
C LEU A 77 7.51 5.98 17.71
N HIS A 78 6.38 6.52 18.16
CA HIS A 78 5.34 7.05 17.28
C HIS A 78 5.65 8.51 16.96
N ILE A 79 5.95 8.79 15.70
CA ILE A 79 6.20 10.14 15.18
C ILE A 79 4.92 10.65 14.50
N THR A 80 4.43 11.79 14.97
CA THR A 80 3.18 12.40 14.49
C THR A 80 3.38 13.26 13.23
N CYS A 81 4.62 13.53 12.84
CA CYS A 81 4.99 14.32 11.66
C CYS A 81 6.10 13.61 10.89
N ILE A 82 6.11 13.72 9.55
CA ILE A 82 7.25 13.29 8.72
C ILE A 82 8.40 14.25 9.05
N PRO A 83 9.49 13.79 9.68
CA PRO A 83 10.57 14.68 10.09
C PRO A 83 11.17 15.33 8.83
N SER A 84 11.12 16.66 8.77
CA SER A 84 11.92 17.38 7.78
C SER A 84 13.41 17.05 8.02
N PRO A 85 14.24 16.88 6.98
CA PRO A 85 15.69 16.68 7.13
C PRO A 85 16.38 17.74 8.00
N ASN A 86 15.71 18.87 8.23
CA ASN A 86 16.17 20.01 9.02
C ASN A 86 15.56 20.11 10.43
N GLU A 87 14.70 19.17 10.85
CA GLU A 87 14.18 19.10 12.23
C GLU A 87 15.28 18.57 13.16
N ARG A 88 16.05 19.50 13.71
CA ARG A 88 17.39 19.26 14.25
C ARG A 88 17.49 18.72 15.68
N TYR A 89 16.40 18.38 16.38
CA TYR A 89 16.48 18.25 17.86
C TYR A 89 15.67 17.11 18.53
N GLU A 90 15.14 16.15 17.80
CA GLU A 90 14.38 15.05 18.41
C GLU A 90 15.01 13.67 18.14
N ASN A 91 14.97 12.79 19.15
CA ASN A 91 15.42 11.39 19.07
C ASN A 91 16.90 11.17 18.69
N CYS A 92 17.78 12.11 19.06
CA CYS A 92 19.20 12.08 18.72
C CYS A 92 19.94 10.82 19.23
N GLY A 93 19.56 10.31 20.40
CA GLY A 93 20.12 9.08 20.96
C GLY A 93 19.72 7.84 20.17
N GLU A 94 18.44 7.74 19.80
CA GLU A 94 17.88 6.63 19.02
C GLU A 94 18.47 6.58 17.60
N ILE A 95 18.57 7.74 16.94
CA ILE A 95 19.20 7.86 15.62
C ILE A 95 20.67 7.43 15.69
N GLU A 96 21.40 7.87 16.72
CA GLU A 96 22.80 7.50 16.91
C GLU A 96 22.97 6.01 17.21
N MET A 97 22.12 5.42 18.05
CA MET A 97 22.14 3.98 18.33
C MET A 97 21.87 3.16 17.05
N ASN A 98 20.86 3.52 16.26
CA ASN A 98 20.58 2.88 14.97
C ASN A 98 21.79 2.98 14.03
N ARG A 99 22.41 4.16 13.91
CA ARG A 99 23.62 4.37 13.09
C ARG A 99 24.80 3.50 13.55
N LEU A 100 25.01 3.36 14.87
CA LEU A 100 26.07 2.52 15.43
C LEU A 100 25.81 1.03 15.16
N ILE A 101 24.57 0.57 15.27
CA ILE A 101 24.14 -0.79 14.92
C ILE A 101 24.41 -1.07 13.44
N GLU A 102 23.98 -0.19 12.52
CA GLU A 102 24.26 -0.34 11.09
C GLU A 102 25.76 -0.38 10.79
N LYS A 103 26.56 0.45 11.48
CA LYS A 103 28.02 0.41 11.32
C LYS A 103 28.62 -0.91 11.79
N LYS A 104 28.10 -1.50 12.88
CA LYS A 104 28.60 -2.74 13.48
C LYS A 104 28.26 -3.97 12.64
N PHE A 105 26.99 -4.10 12.26
CA PHE A 105 26.46 -5.29 11.60
C PHE A 105 26.49 -5.17 10.06
N GLY A 106 26.74 -3.97 9.54
CA GLY A 106 26.74 -3.67 8.12
C GLY A 106 25.49 -2.91 7.71
N LYS A 107 25.64 -1.99 6.74
CA LYS A 107 24.58 -1.07 6.31
C LYS A 107 23.29 -1.77 5.87
N ASN A 108 23.40 -2.98 5.30
CA ASN A 108 22.25 -3.73 4.79
C ASN A 108 21.69 -4.74 5.81
N PHE A 109 22.26 -4.84 7.01
CA PHE A 109 21.86 -5.85 7.99
C PHE A 109 20.40 -5.69 8.39
N ILE A 110 20.01 -4.48 8.81
CA ILE A 110 18.63 -4.21 9.24
C ILE A 110 17.65 -4.41 8.09
N ASP A 111 17.98 -3.93 6.89
CA ASP A 111 17.17 -4.13 5.69
C ASP A 111 17.00 -5.61 5.36
N SER A 112 18.05 -6.42 5.52
CA SER A 112 17.96 -7.87 5.33
C SER A 112 17.04 -8.54 6.34
N LEU A 113 17.06 -8.10 7.60
CA LEU A 113 16.13 -8.60 8.61
C LEU A 113 14.69 -8.22 8.28
N ARG A 114 14.43 -7.00 7.82
CA ARG A 114 13.11 -6.57 7.34
C ARG A 114 12.66 -7.35 6.11
N TYR A 115 13.58 -7.59 5.19
CA TYR A 115 13.30 -8.35 3.98
C TYR A 115 12.80 -9.76 4.32
N ILE A 116 13.55 -10.45 5.18
CA ILE A 116 13.22 -11.79 5.66
C ILE A 116 11.92 -11.77 6.50
N ALA A 117 11.73 -10.77 7.35
CA ALA A 117 10.54 -10.66 8.19
C ALA A 117 9.24 -10.58 7.38
N LYS A 118 9.20 -9.79 6.29
CA LYS A 118 8.03 -9.77 5.40
C LYS A 118 7.83 -11.09 4.67
N GLN A 119 8.91 -11.79 4.32
CA GLN A 119 8.80 -13.14 3.75
C GLN A 119 8.22 -14.13 4.76
N ASP A 120 8.65 -14.07 6.02
CA ASP A 120 8.13 -14.89 7.10
C ASP A 120 6.65 -14.60 7.33
N PHE A 121 6.26 -13.32 7.40
CA PHE A 121 4.86 -12.90 7.51
C PHE A 121 4.00 -13.50 6.38
N ALA A 122 4.39 -13.31 5.13
CA ALA A 122 3.64 -13.83 3.98
C ALA A 122 3.53 -15.37 3.99
N LYS A 123 4.54 -16.08 4.51
CA LYS A 123 4.51 -17.55 4.65
C LYS A 123 3.62 -18.02 5.80
N ASN A 124 3.64 -17.30 6.92
CA ASN A 124 2.87 -17.62 8.12
C ASN A 124 1.38 -17.27 7.98
N HIS A 125 1.05 -16.41 7.02
CA HIS A 125 -0.30 -16.00 6.68
C HIS A 125 -0.69 -16.40 5.24
N PRO A 126 -0.73 -17.71 4.92
CA PRO A 126 -0.85 -18.19 3.54
C PRO A 126 -2.22 -17.94 2.89
N GLU A 127 -3.22 -17.58 3.69
CA GLU A 127 -4.61 -17.26 3.30
C GLU A 127 -4.87 -15.74 3.24
N GLU A 128 -3.90 -14.92 3.67
CA GLU A 128 -4.02 -13.45 3.62
C GLU A 128 -4.08 -12.98 2.17
N ILE A 129 -4.97 -12.01 1.91
CA ILE A 129 -5.12 -11.39 0.61
C ILE A 129 -4.61 -9.97 0.71
N PHE A 130 -3.51 -9.70 0.00
CA PHE A 130 -2.81 -8.44 0.13
C PHE A 130 -3.40 -7.37 -0.76
N SER A 131 -3.44 -6.15 -0.23
CA SER A 131 -3.62 -4.97 -1.07
C SER A 131 -2.37 -4.71 -1.92
N TYR A 132 -2.53 -3.99 -3.03
CA TYR A 132 -1.43 -3.71 -3.94
C TYR A 132 -0.32 -2.87 -3.29
N GLU A 133 -0.62 -2.03 -2.31
CA GLU A 133 0.32 -1.17 -1.58
C GLU A 133 1.35 -1.97 -0.76
N HIS A 134 0.99 -3.20 -0.37
CA HIS A 134 1.88 -4.07 0.37
C HIS A 134 2.84 -4.86 -0.53
N CYS A 135 2.62 -4.85 -1.85
CA CYS A 135 3.39 -5.64 -2.80
C CYS A 135 4.53 -4.81 -3.40
N ASP A 136 5.78 -5.31 -3.34
CA ASP A 136 6.90 -4.67 -4.04
C ASP A 136 6.75 -4.75 -5.57
N LYS A 137 6.03 -5.79 -6.04
CA LYS A 137 5.54 -5.88 -7.41
C LYS A 137 4.06 -6.15 -7.37
N VAL A 138 3.27 -5.17 -7.79
CA VAL A 138 1.81 -5.31 -7.89
C VAL A 138 1.43 -6.43 -8.86
N SER A 139 0.22 -6.95 -8.70
CA SER A 139 -0.39 -7.83 -9.70
C SER A 139 -0.48 -7.14 -11.06
N ARG A 140 -0.31 -7.90 -12.15
CA ARG A 140 -0.19 -7.34 -13.51
C ARG A 140 -0.95 -8.12 -14.56
N TYR A 141 -1.44 -7.37 -15.54
CA TYR A 141 -1.84 -7.92 -16.84
C TYR A 141 -0.62 -8.43 -17.63
N PRO A 142 -0.71 -9.57 -18.34
CA PRO A 142 0.40 -10.12 -19.10
C PRO A 142 0.90 -9.16 -20.20
N ASN A 143 2.20 -9.21 -20.47
CA ASN A 143 2.86 -8.39 -21.48
C ASN A 143 2.64 -6.87 -21.29
N SER A 144 2.50 -6.42 -20.04
CA SER A 144 2.41 -5.01 -19.68
C SER A 144 3.30 -4.63 -18.49
N THR A 145 3.57 -3.33 -18.38
CA THR A 145 4.12 -2.70 -17.17
C THR A 145 3.00 -2.32 -16.21
N ALA A 146 3.34 -2.01 -14.96
CA ALA A 146 2.35 -1.56 -13.99
C ALA A 146 1.63 -0.27 -14.44
N ASP A 147 2.36 0.64 -15.09
CA ASP A 147 1.85 1.95 -15.51
C ASP A 147 0.96 1.88 -16.75
N HIS A 148 1.21 0.94 -17.66
CA HIS A 148 0.50 0.82 -18.94
C HIS A 148 -0.53 -0.32 -18.97
N GLN A 149 -0.70 -1.08 -17.89
CA GLN A 149 -1.60 -2.24 -17.89
C GLN A 149 -3.06 -1.87 -18.14
N PHE A 150 -3.56 -0.74 -17.64
CA PHE A 150 -4.96 -0.38 -17.77
C PHE A 150 -5.33 -0.03 -19.22
N GLU A 151 -4.52 0.79 -19.90
CA GLU A 151 -4.67 1.10 -21.33
C GLU A 151 -4.59 -0.18 -22.18
N LYS A 152 -3.65 -1.08 -21.85
CA LYS A 152 -3.51 -2.34 -22.56
C LYS A 152 -4.69 -3.28 -22.34
N ILE A 153 -5.19 -3.38 -21.10
CA ILE A 153 -6.39 -4.16 -20.78
C ILE A 153 -7.57 -3.65 -21.62
N GLU A 154 -7.77 -2.33 -21.66
CA GLU A 154 -8.90 -1.72 -22.38
C GLU A 154 -8.80 -1.96 -23.89
N THR A 155 -7.62 -1.75 -24.46
CA THR A 155 -7.36 -2.03 -25.88
C THR A 155 -7.60 -3.50 -26.23
N ASP A 156 -7.04 -4.42 -25.45
CA ASP A 156 -7.19 -5.86 -25.69
C ASP A 156 -8.66 -6.31 -25.47
N TYR A 157 -9.36 -5.71 -24.50
CA TYR A 157 -10.78 -5.96 -24.26
C TYR A 157 -11.63 -5.53 -25.46
N PHE A 158 -11.49 -4.30 -25.95
CA PHE A 158 -12.29 -3.79 -27.06
C PHE A 158 -11.98 -4.45 -28.40
N SER A 159 -10.75 -4.95 -28.58
CA SER A 159 -10.40 -5.77 -29.76
C SER A 159 -11.23 -7.06 -29.83
N ARG A 160 -11.61 -7.62 -28.67
CA ARG A 160 -12.40 -8.86 -28.56
C ARG A 160 -13.89 -8.60 -28.45
N TYR A 161 -14.26 -7.51 -27.78
CA TYR A 161 -15.64 -7.17 -27.47
C TYR A 161 -15.96 -5.72 -27.88
N PRO A 162 -16.17 -5.47 -29.19
CA PRO A 162 -16.58 -4.15 -29.66
C PRO A 162 -17.93 -3.73 -29.07
N SER A 163 -18.15 -2.42 -28.95
CA SER A 163 -19.42 -1.86 -28.48
C SER A 163 -20.59 -2.30 -29.36
N PRO A 164 -21.74 -2.68 -28.78
CA PRO A 164 -22.93 -3.02 -29.55
C PRO A 164 -23.39 -1.85 -30.43
N ALA A 165 -23.82 -2.12 -31.67
CA ALA A 165 -24.24 -1.06 -32.61
C ALA A 165 -25.40 -0.17 -32.11
N LYS A 166 -26.21 -0.68 -31.17
CA LYS A 166 -27.34 0.06 -30.56
C LYS A 166 -26.97 0.71 -29.22
N TYR A 167 -25.71 0.62 -28.80
CA TYR A 167 -25.23 1.29 -27.61
C TYR A 167 -25.29 2.80 -27.81
N ILE A 168 -25.85 3.50 -26.82
CA ILE A 168 -25.95 4.96 -26.86
C ILE A 168 -24.76 5.52 -26.07
N GLY A 169 -23.86 6.20 -26.77
CA GLY A 169 -22.70 6.84 -26.15
C GLY A 169 -23.04 7.94 -25.16
N LYS A 170 -22.02 8.42 -24.48
CA LYS A 170 -22.07 9.45 -23.44
C LYS A 170 -22.67 10.74 -23.97
N ASN A 171 -23.40 11.41 -23.10
CA ASN A 171 -23.96 12.74 -23.36
C ASN A 171 -23.46 13.80 -22.36
N ASN A 172 -22.56 13.41 -21.44
CA ASN A 172 -21.91 14.28 -20.47
C ASN A 172 -20.54 13.69 -20.04
N ASP A 173 -19.92 14.30 -19.03
CA ASP A 173 -18.59 13.93 -18.53
C ASP A 173 -18.56 12.67 -17.65
N PHE A 174 -19.70 12.00 -17.40
CA PHE A 174 -19.75 10.79 -16.59
C PHE A 174 -19.72 9.54 -17.48
N ASP A 175 -18.67 8.74 -17.35
CA ASP A 175 -18.52 7.53 -18.14
C ASP A 175 -19.45 6.41 -17.65
N SER A 176 -20.02 5.68 -18.61
CA SER A 176 -20.58 4.35 -18.34
C SER A 176 -19.42 3.36 -18.21
N TYR A 177 -19.53 2.37 -17.33
CA TYR A 177 -18.44 1.43 -17.12
C TYR A 177 -18.94 0.04 -16.74
N THR A 178 -18.09 -0.96 -16.97
CA THR A 178 -18.19 -2.26 -16.29
C THR A 178 -16.92 -2.48 -15.50
N SER A 179 -17.08 -2.84 -14.23
CA SER A 179 -15.98 -3.12 -13.31
C SER A 179 -16.03 -4.56 -12.82
N CYS A 180 -14.87 -5.17 -12.71
CA CYS A 180 -14.67 -6.53 -12.22
C CYS A 180 -13.63 -6.52 -11.11
N SER A 181 -14.05 -6.84 -9.89
CA SER A 181 -13.19 -7.00 -8.72
C SER A 181 -12.98 -8.48 -8.44
N PHE A 182 -11.73 -8.87 -8.18
CA PHE A 182 -11.35 -10.27 -8.01
C PHE A 182 -10.02 -10.39 -7.27
N ILE A 183 -9.67 -11.61 -6.87
CA ILE A 183 -8.39 -11.95 -6.26
C ILE A 183 -7.53 -12.66 -7.30
N ILE A 184 -6.32 -12.17 -7.52
CA ILE A 184 -5.27 -12.90 -8.24
C ILE A 184 -4.50 -13.72 -7.20
N THR A 185 -4.57 -15.04 -7.33
CA THR A 185 -3.88 -15.97 -6.43
C THR A 185 -2.38 -15.99 -6.69
N LYS A 186 -1.60 -16.47 -5.72
CA LYS A 186 -0.14 -16.68 -5.82
C LYS A 186 0.32 -17.59 -6.97
N ASN A 187 -0.61 -18.34 -7.57
CA ASN A 187 -0.37 -19.19 -8.73
C ASN A 187 -0.86 -18.56 -10.05
N GLY A 188 -1.37 -17.32 -10.03
CA GLY A 188 -1.91 -16.63 -11.21
C GLY A 188 -3.37 -16.96 -11.54
N GLY A 189 -4.02 -17.84 -10.76
CA GLY A 189 -5.46 -18.12 -10.88
C GLY A 189 -6.34 -17.03 -10.27
N ILE A 190 -7.66 -17.14 -10.45
CA ILE A 190 -8.65 -16.14 -10.02
C ILE A 190 -9.62 -16.71 -8.98
N LYS A 191 -9.95 -15.91 -7.95
CA LYS A 191 -10.99 -16.19 -6.94
C LYS A 191 -11.89 -14.97 -6.71
N ASP A 192 -13.04 -15.21 -6.10
CA ASP A 192 -13.98 -14.20 -5.59
C ASP A 192 -14.31 -13.08 -6.59
N LEU A 193 -14.53 -13.48 -7.84
CA LEU A 193 -14.81 -12.57 -8.94
C LEU A 193 -16.24 -12.04 -8.88
N SER A 194 -16.37 -10.72 -8.90
CA SER A 194 -17.63 -9.99 -8.95
C SER A 194 -17.60 -8.94 -10.06
N VAL A 195 -18.68 -8.85 -10.85
CA VAL A 195 -18.78 -7.91 -11.97
C VAL A 195 -20.05 -7.08 -11.84
N LYS A 196 -19.93 -5.78 -12.10
CA LYS A 196 -21.04 -4.84 -12.12
C LYS A 196 -20.87 -3.84 -13.25
N SER A 197 -21.97 -3.52 -13.94
CA SER A 197 -22.03 -2.41 -14.89
C SER A 197 -22.79 -1.24 -14.29
N HIS A 198 -22.41 -0.05 -14.72
CA HIS A 198 -23.14 1.18 -14.51
C HIS A 198 -23.28 1.89 -15.86
N PHE A 199 -24.52 2.18 -16.25
CA PHE A 199 -24.79 2.93 -17.47
C PHE A 199 -25.43 4.26 -17.14
N GLN A 200 -24.84 5.31 -17.69
CA GLN A 200 -25.33 6.67 -17.58
C GLN A 200 -26.70 6.79 -18.27
N ASN A 201 -26.84 6.21 -19.48
CA ASN A 201 -28.11 6.08 -20.17
C ASN A 201 -28.82 4.78 -19.79
N LYS A 202 -29.95 4.88 -19.07
CA LYS A 202 -30.75 3.72 -18.64
C LYS A 202 -31.24 2.83 -19.78
N LYS A 203 -31.34 3.34 -21.03
CA LYS A 203 -31.66 2.51 -22.19
C LYS A 203 -30.58 1.45 -22.48
N ASN A 204 -29.33 1.71 -22.08
CA ASN A 204 -28.23 0.76 -22.22
C ASN A 204 -28.28 -0.38 -21.18
N ASN A 205 -29.15 -0.33 -20.16
CA ASN A 205 -29.30 -1.43 -19.18
C ASN A 205 -29.67 -2.76 -19.84
N ILE A 206 -30.23 -2.74 -21.05
CA ILE A 206 -30.48 -3.96 -21.85
C ILE A 206 -29.19 -4.75 -22.15
N PHE A 207 -28.03 -4.08 -22.16
CA PHE A 207 -26.72 -4.67 -22.42
C PHE A 207 -25.99 -5.12 -21.14
N GLU A 208 -26.53 -4.86 -19.95
CA GLU A 208 -25.86 -5.15 -18.67
C GLU A 208 -25.38 -6.60 -18.57
N LYS A 209 -26.25 -7.56 -18.87
CA LYS A 209 -25.91 -8.99 -18.84
C LYS A 209 -24.80 -9.33 -19.83
N GLN A 210 -24.80 -8.69 -21.00
CA GLN A 210 -23.77 -8.90 -22.02
C GLN A 210 -22.42 -8.35 -21.55
N PHE A 211 -22.35 -7.09 -21.13
CA PHE A 211 -21.11 -6.47 -20.68
C PHE A 211 -20.51 -7.15 -19.44
N ASN A 212 -21.35 -7.49 -18.45
CA ASN A 212 -20.91 -8.25 -17.28
C ASN A 212 -20.33 -9.61 -17.67
N LYS A 213 -20.96 -10.32 -18.61
CA LYS A 213 -20.45 -11.61 -19.09
C LYS A 213 -19.13 -11.44 -19.85
N GLN A 214 -19.04 -10.46 -20.74
CA GLN A 214 -17.84 -10.19 -21.55
C GLN A 214 -16.62 -9.88 -20.67
N LEU A 215 -16.78 -8.99 -19.69
CA LEU A 215 -15.69 -8.66 -18.77
C LEU A 215 -15.31 -9.86 -17.88
N LYS A 216 -16.31 -10.61 -17.40
CA LYS A 216 -16.05 -11.86 -16.66
C LYS A 216 -15.24 -12.85 -17.48
N ASP A 217 -15.65 -13.12 -18.71
CA ASP A 217 -14.96 -14.05 -19.61
C ASP A 217 -13.54 -13.55 -19.92
N PHE A 218 -13.37 -12.24 -20.17
CA PHE A 218 -12.06 -11.63 -20.40
C PHE A 218 -11.11 -11.86 -19.23
N VAL A 219 -11.55 -11.59 -18.00
CA VAL A 219 -10.75 -11.76 -16.79
C VAL A 219 -10.41 -13.23 -16.56
N LEU A 220 -11.36 -14.14 -16.72
CA LEU A 220 -11.15 -15.59 -16.50
C LEU A 220 -10.20 -16.23 -17.52
N GLN A 221 -10.14 -15.69 -18.75
CA GLN A 221 -9.26 -16.20 -19.80
C GLN A 221 -7.86 -15.59 -19.78
N THR A 222 -7.65 -14.53 -18.98
CA THR A 222 -6.38 -13.83 -18.88
C THR A 222 -5.42 -14.58 -17.97
N GLN A 223 -4.17 -14.72 -18.40
CA GLN A 223 -3.08 -15.28 -17.60
C GLN A 223 -2.46 -14.18 -16.72
N TRP A 224 -3.06 -13.96 -15.56
CA TRP A 224 -2.65 -12.90 -14.63
C TRP A 224 -1.31 -13.20 -13.97
N ILE A 225 -0.51 -12.16 -13.77
CA ILE A 225 0.74 -12.26 -13.02
C ILE A 225 0.45 -11.83 -11.58
N SER A 226 0.69 -12.74 -10.63
CA SER A 226 0.49 -12.49 -9.21
C SER A 226 1.40 -11.37 -8.68
N GLY A 227 0.88 -10.63 -7.69
CA GLY A 227 1.67 -9.73 -6.87
C GLY A 227 2.76 -10.48 -6.10
N LYS A 228 3.79 -9.73 -5.67
CA LYS A 228 4.90 -10.26 -4.88
C LYS A 228 5.21 -9.41 -3.67
N ILE A 229 5.50 -10.10 -2.55
CA ILE A 229 6.11 -9.54 -1.34
C ILE A 229 7.48 -10.20 -1.18
N ASN A 230 8.53 -9.40 -1.26
CA ASN A 230 9.93 -9.79 -1.17
C ASN A 230 10.23 -11.06 -1.98
N GLY A 231 9.77 -11.08 -3.24
CA GLY A 231 10.00 -12.18 -4.17
C GLY A 231 9.05 -13.38 -4.04
N LEU A 232 8.23 -13.45 -2.99
CA LEU A 232 7.20 -14.48 -2.84
C LEU A 232 5.92 -14.06 -3.55
N ASN A 233 5.33 -14.96 -4.33
CA ASN A 233 4.01 -14.72 -4.89
C ASN A 233 2.95 -14.78 -3.79
N VAL A 234 1.99 -13.86 -3.84
CA VAL A 234 0.91 -13.75 -2.84
C VAL A 234 -0.45 -13.59 -3.50
N ASP A 235 -1.50 -13.96 -2.78
CA ASP A 235 -2.87 -13.66 -3.17
C ASP A 235 -3.09 -12.15 -2.99
N SER A 236 -3.68 -11.47 -3.97
CA SER A 236 -3.88 -10.01 -3.90
C SER A 236 -5.14 -9.54 -4.61
N TYR A 237 -5.72 -8.45 -4.11
CA TYR A 237 -6.87 -7.81 -4.71
C TYR A 237 -6.50 -7.13 -6.03
N PHE A 238 -7.40 -7.23 -7.01
CA PHE A 238 -7.27 -6.53 -8.27
C PHE A 238 -8.64 -6.06 -8.78
N ASN A 239 -8.63 -4.97 -9.56
CA ASN A 239 -9.82 -4.42 -10.18
C ASN A 239 -9.53 -4.05 -11.63
N VAL A 240 -10.42 -4.44 -12.53
CA VAL A 240 -10.45 -4.00 -13.91
C VAL A 240 -11.73 -3.22 -14.14
N THR A 241 -11.59 -1.99 -14.64
CA THR A 241 -12.72 -1.18 -15.10
C THR A 241 -12.54 -0.88 -16.57
N ILE A 242 -13.57 -1.13 -17.36
CA ILE A 242 -13.66 -0.74 -18.77
C ILE A 242 -14.66 0.41 -18.87
N TYR A 243 -14.23 1.50 -19.48
CA TYR A 243 -15.06 2.68 -19.70
C TYR A 243 -15.64 2.64 -21.11
N TYR A 244 -16.88 3.07 -21.26
CA TYR A 244 -17.58 3.08 -22.55
C TYR A 244 -17.94 4.50 -22.94
N ASP A 245 -17.48 4.88 -24.13
CA ASP A 245 -17.84 6.12 -24.81
C ASP A 245 -19.26 6.16 -25.34
#